data_AF-A0AAV7NEW5-F1
#
_entry.id   AF-A0AAV7NEW5-F1
#
_cell.length_a   1.000
_cell.length_b   1.000
_cell.length_c   1.000
_cell.angle_alpha   90.00
_cell.angle_beta   90.00
_cell.angle_gamma   90.00
#
_symmetry.space_group_name_H-M   'P 1'
#
loop_
_entity.id
_entity.type
_entity.pdbx_description
1 polymer ?
#
loop_
_entity_poly.entity_id
_entity_poly.type
_entity_poly.pdbx_seq_one_letter_code
_entity_poly.pdbx_strand_id
1 'polypeptide(L)'
;MPTPLTIARHRTDAQKTAEVLGQEMSSYLSQLLKSVKFFSKQVARQEKCTNAAQQTSPISVGQQVYIRNFVRRWKDSKFEGPYLVTQSTPTAVKVEGRKPWIHLSDVRLSPASCHTSPSSQEHLQQDKDKDEGQRPS
;
A
#
# COMPACT_ATOMS: atom_id res chain seq x y z
N MET A 1 58.68 30.24 22.89
CA MET A 1 57.63 30.03 23.90
C MET A 1 56.38 30.76 23.44
N PRO A 2 55.26 30.09 23.11
CA PRO A 2 54.02 30.77 22.77
C PRO A 2 53.48 31.54 23.99
N THR A 3 52.98 32.75 23.76
CA THR A 3 52.42 33.61 24.82
C THR A 3 51.08 33.05 25.32
N PRO A 4 50.76 33.21 26.62
CA PRO A 4 49.60 32.56 27.26
C PRO A 4 48.25 32.91 26.61
N LEU A 5 48.13 34.11 26.03
CA LEU A 5 46.93 34.57 25.33
C LEU A 5 46.68 33.81 24.02
N THR A 6 47.72 33.34 23.35
CA THR A 6 47.62 32.55 22.10
C THR A 6 47.11 31.14 22.38
N ILE A 7 47.58 30.50 23.46
CA ILE A 7 47.14 29.16 23.89
C ILE A 7 45.65 29.18 24.27
N ALA A 8 45.20 30.22 24.98
CA ALA A 8 43.80 30.37 25.37
C ALA A 8 42.87 30.51 24.16
N ARG A 9 43.25 31.31 23.15
CA ARG A 9 42.48 31.49 21.90
C ARG A 9 42.33 30.18 21.13
N HIS A 10 43.42 29.44 20.90
CA HIS A 10 43.36 28.16 20.19
C HIS A 10 42.50 27.13 20.91
N ARG A 11 42.51 27.12 22.25
CA ARG A 11 41.66 26.21 23.04
C ARG A 11 40.17 26.51 22.86
N THR A 12 39.80 27.80 22.81
CA THR A 12 38.41 28.20 22.55
C THR A 12 37.95 27.92 21.12
N ASP A 13 38.85 28.01 20.13
CA ASP A 13 38.55 27.73 18.72
C ASP A 13 38.32 26.23 18.48
N ALA A 14 39.18 25.39 19.06
CA ALA A 14 39.02 23.93 19.05
C ALA A 14 37.74 23.46 19.76
N GLN A 15 37.33 24.12 20.85
CA GLN A 15 36.06 23.81 21.51
C GLN A 15 34.85 24.22 20.66
N LYS A 16 34.87 25.41 20.05
CA LYS A 16 33.80 25.87 19.16
C LYS A 16 33.62 24.95 17.95
N THR A 17 34.71 24.52 17.33
CA THR A 17 34.65 23.62 16.16
C THR A 17 34.09 22.24 16.53
N ALA A 18 34.44 21.70 17.69
CA ALA A 18 33.88 20.44 18.19
C ALA A 18 32.37 20.54 18.49
N GLU A 19 31.91 21.67 19.05
CA GLU A 19 30.49 21.92 19.30
C GLU A 19 29.68 22.04 18.01
N VAL A 20 30.21 22.75 17.00
CA VAL A 20 29.57 22.89 15.68
C VAL A 20 29.44 21.53 15.00
N LEU A 21 30.50 20.71 14.99
CA LEU A 21 30.46 19.36 14.44
C LEU A 21 29.43 18.47 15.17
N GLY A 22 29.37 18.58 16.50
CA GLY A 22 28.37 17.88 17.31
C GLY A 22 26.93 18.28 16.94
N GLN A 23 26.69 19.57 16.69
CA GLN A 23 25.40 20.07 16.24
C GLN A 23 25.04 19.54 14.85
N GLU A 24 25.96 19.59 13.89
CA GLU A 24 25.75 19.04 12.54
C GLU A 24 25.41 17.54 12.58
N MET A 25 26.14 16.77 13.38
CA MET A 25 25.90 15.33 13.52
C MET A 25 24.54 15.06 14.19
N SER A 26 24.17 15.82 15.22
CA SER A 26 22.86 15.71 15.87
C SER A 26 21.70 16.07 14.93
N SER A 27 21.90 17.07 14.07
CA SER A 27 20.95 17.49 13.05
C SER A 27 20.74 16.39 12.02
N TYR A 28 21.82 15.81 11.51
CA TYR A 28 21.78 14.70 10.56
C TYR A 28 21.06 13.48 11.14
N LEU A 29 21.41 13.05 12.36
CA LEU A 29 20.75 11.91 13.02
C LEU A 29 19.26 12.19 13.24
N SER A 30 18.91 13.41 13.66
CA SER A 30 17.52 13.83 13.82
C SER A 30 16.77 13.80 12.49
N GLN A 31 17.39 14.25 11.40
CA GLN A 31 16.81 14.23 10.07
C GLN A 31 16.63 12.79 9.56
N LEU A 32 17.63 11.93 9.77
CA LEU A 32 17.56 10.52 9.41
C LEU A 32 16.43 9.81 10.18
N LEU A 33 16.34 10.04 11.49
CA LEU A 33 15.27 9.49 12.31
C LEU A 33 13.88 9.99 11.88
N LYS A 34 13.76 11.28 11.50
CA LYS A 34 12.52 11.83 10.95
C LYS A 34 12.14 11.12 9.64
N SER A 35 13.09 10.95 8.73
CA SER A 35 12.88 10.24 7.46
C SER A 35 12.45 8.79 7.68
N VAL A 36 13.16 8.04 8.54
CA VAL A 36 12.81 6.64 8.84
C VAL A 36 11.41 6.53 9.46
N LYS A 37 11.06 7.40 10.42
CA LYS A 37 9.71 7.46 11.00
C LYS A 37 8.66 7.78 9.95
N PHE A 38 8.96 8.69 9.03
CA PHE A 38 8.06 9.03 7.93
C PHE A 38 7.81 7.84 7.00
N PHE A 39 8.86 7.16 6.53
CA PHE A 39 8.73 5.98 5.67
C PHE A 39 8.02 4.83 6.38
N SER A 40 8.34 4.57 7.65
CA SER A 40 7.63 3.56 8.45
C SER A 40 6.13 3.85 8.55
N LYS A 41 5.75 5.12 8.76
CA LYS A 41 4.35 5.55 8.77
C LYS A 41 3.68 5.38 7.40
N GLN A 42 4.39 5.63 6.31
CA GLN A 42 3.87 5.42 4.95
C GLN A 42 3.61 3.94 4.68
N VAL A 43 4.55 3.05 5.03
CA VAL A 43 4.40 1.60 4.88
C VAL A 43 3.21 1.09 5.71
N ALA A 44 3.09 1.49 6.97
CA ALA A 44 1.97 1.09 7.82
C ALA A 44 0.59 1.52 7.25
N ARG A 45 0.51 2.71 6.64
CA ARG A 45 -0.71 3.18 5.96
C ARG A 45 -1.05 2.33 4.73
N GLN A 46 -0.04 2.04 3.92
CA GLN A 46 -0.21 1.21 2.73
C GLN A 46 -0.64 -0.22 3.10
N GLU A 47 -0.02 -0.82 4.11
CA GLU A 47 -0.39 -2.14 4.61
C GLU A 47 -1.82 -2.17 5.13
N LYS A 48 -2.29 -1.11 5.81
CA LYS A 48 -3.68 -1.03 6.29
C LYS A 48 -4.70 -1.05 5.15
N CYS A 49 -4.48 -0.28 4.09
CA CYS A 49 -5.36 -0.29 2.90
C CYS A 49 -5.35 -1.67 2.20
N THR A 50 -4.20 -2.35 2.16
CA THR A 50 -4.10 -3.69 1.57
C THR A 50 -4.73 -4.79 2.42
N ASN A 51 -4.65 -4.71 3.75
CA ASN A 51 -5.20 -5.73 4.65
C ASN A 51 -6.70 -5.53 4.92
N ALA A 52 -7.18 -4.28 5.01
CA ALA A 52 -8.61 -4.00 5.18
C ALA A 52 -9.45 -4.52 4.00
N ALA A 53 -8.87 -4.48 2.79
CA ALA A 53 -9.39 -5.08 1.58
C ALA A 53 -9.51 -6.62 1.62
N GLN A 54 -8.66 -7.28 2.41
CA GLN A 54 -8.56 -8.75 2.44
C GLN A 54 -9.48 -9.42 3.46
N GLN A 55 -10.03 -8.68 4.43
CA GLN A 55 -10.69 -9.28 5.59
C GLN A 55 -12.21 -9.09 5.68
N THR A 56 -12.80 -8.14 4.94
CA THR A 56 -14.23 -7.83 5.16
C THR A 56 -15.04 -7.46 3.92
N SER A 57 -14.40 -7.09 2.80
CA SER A 57 -15.11 -6.54 1.64
C SER A 57 -15.03 -7.49 0.46
N PRO A 58 -16.15 -7.89 -0.16
CA PRO A 58 -16.11 -8.64 -1.41
C PRO A 58 -15.43 -7.78 -2.49
N ILE A 59 -14.44 -8.35 -3.18
CA ILE A 59 -13.81 -7.71 -4.34
C ILE A 59 -14.83 -7.71 -5.47
N SER A 60 -15.06 -6.56 -6.09
CA SER A 60 -15.99 -6.41 -7.21
C SER A 60 -15.29 -6.56 -8.55
N VAL A 61 -16.05 -6.98 -9.56
CA VAL A 61 -15.60 -6.99 -10.96
C VAL A 61 -15.21 -5.57 -11.38
N GLY A 62 -14.11 -5.43 -12.11
CA GLY A 62 -13.56 -4.14 -12.54
C GLY A 62 -12.55 -3.49 -11.58
N GLN A 63 -12.31 -4.06 -10.40
CA GLN A 63 -11.24 -3.60 -9.52
C GLN A 63 -9.85 -4.07 -10.00
N GLN A 64 -8.82 -3.30 -9.68
CA GLN A 64 -7.43 -3.66 -9.96
C GLN A 64 -6.80 -4.37 -8.76
N VAL A 65 -6.21 -5.52 -8.99
CA VAL A 65 -5.63 -6.37 -7.94
C VAL A 65 -4.22 -6.83 -8.29
N TYR A 66 -3.38 -6.95 -7.28
CA TYR A 66 -2.07 -7.57 -7.34
C TYR A 66 -2.14 -9.02 -6.90
N ILE A 67 -1.42 -9.90 -7.60
CA ILE A 67 -1.41 -11.35 -7.30
C ILE A 67 -0.06 -11.75 -6.73
N ARG A 68 -0.08 -12.54 -5.66
CA ARG A 68 1.12 -13.11 -5.06
C ARG A 68 1.78 -14.11 -6.01
N ASN A 69 3.06 -13.87 -6.31
CA ASN A 69 3.91 -14.77 -7.06
C ASN A 69 4.75 -15.64 -6.11
N PHE A 70 4.75 -16.96 -6.34
CA PHE A 70 5.44 -17.96 -5.51
C PHE A 70 6.87 -18.26 -6.00
N VAL A 71 7.65 -17.22 -6.32
CA VAL A 71 9.06 -17.41 -6.73
C VAL A 71 9.94 -17.60 -5.49
N ARG A 72 10.86 -18.56 -5.53
CA ARG A 72 11.86 -18.84 -4.45
C ARG A 72 12.95 -17.77 -4.29
N ARG A 73 12.82 -16.59 -4.90
CA ARG A 73 13.83 -15.52 -4.85
C ARG A 73 13.49 -14.55 -3.70
N TRP A 74 14.44 -14.31 -2.80
CA TRP A 74 14.21 -13.51 -1.59
C TRP A 74 14.08 -12.00 -1.83
N LYS A 75 14.51 -11.51 -3.00
CA LYS A 75 14.73 -10.07 -3.27
C LYS A 75 13.70 -9.43 -4.21
N ASP A 76 12.82 -10.23 -4.83
CA ASP A 76 11.87 -9.74 -5.84
C ASP A 76 10.53 -9.36 -5.20
N SER A 77 9.87 -8.33 -5.76
CA SER A 77 8.51 -7.97 -5.37
C SER A 77 7.59 -9.17 -5.53
N LYS A 78 7.04 -9.66 -4.42
CA LYS A 78 6.22 -10.88 -4.37
C LYS A 78 4.85 -10.72 -5.05
N PHE A 79 4.53 -9.54 -5.56
CA PHE A 79 3.25 -9.24 -6.14
C PHE A 79 3.43 -8.78 -7.58
N GLU A 80 2.76 -9.48 -8.50
CA GLU A 80 2.77 -9.18 -9.92
C GLU A 80 1.56 -8.31 -10.26
N GLY A 81 1.81 -7.25 -11.04
CA GLY A 81 0.87 -6.47 -11.86
C GLY A 81 -0.39 -5.91 -11.19
N PRO A 82 -0.90 -4.75 -11.63
CA PRO A 82 -2.32 -4.49 -11.47
C PRO A 82 -3.08 -5.30 -12.53
N TYR A 83 -3.78 -6.35 -12.10
CA TYR A 83 -4.68 -7.13 -12.95
C TYR A 83 -6.12 -6.68 -12.74
N LEU A 84 -6.91 -6.64 -13.82
CA LEU A 84 -8.32 -6.35 -13.74
C LEU A 84 -9.11 -7.61 -13.35
N VAL A 85 -10.00 -7.49 -12.36
CA VAL A 85 -10.90 -8.58 -11.96
C VAL A 85 -12.04 -8.70 -12.97
N THR A 86 -12.17 -9.86 -13.60
CA THR A 86 -13.25 -10.17 -14.56
C THR A 86 -14.42 -10.87 -13.88
N GLN A 87 -14.15 -11.71 -12.88
CA GLN A 87 -15.17 -12.42 -12.10
C GLN A 87 -14.75 -12.45 -10.65
N SER A 88 -15.70 -12.24 -9.73
CA SER A 88 -15.46 -12.38 -8.30
C SER A 88 -16.43 -13.37 -7.69
N THR A 89 -15.89 -14.21 -6.81
CA THR A 89 -16.64 -15.10 -5.93
C THR A 89 -16.24 -14.78 -4.48
N PRO A 90 -16.99 -15.26 -3.47
CA PRO A 90 -16.72 -14.90 -2.07
C PRO A 90 -15.33 -15.28 -1.56
N THR A 91 -14.68 -16.28 -2.16
CA THR A 91 -13.36 -16.79 -1.72
C THR A 91 -12.27 -16.67 -2.77
N ALA A 92 -12.62 -16.42 -4.04
CA ALA A 92 -11.65 -16.36 -5.13
C ALA A 92 -12.05 -15.37 -6.23
N VAL A 93 -11.05 -14.89 -6.97
CA VAL A 93 -11.25 -13.99 -8.10
C VAL A 93 -10.59 -14.56 -9.35
N LYS A 94 -11.20 -14.23 -10.49
CA LYS A 94 -10.64 -14.47 -11.81
C LYS A 94 -10.19 -13.14 -12.38
N VAL A 95 -8.95 -13.09 -12.85
CA VAL A 95 -8.36 -11.88 -13.42
C VAL A 95 -8.13 -12.02 -14.91
N GLU A 96 -8.02 -10.89 -15.59
CA GLU A 96 -7.64 -10.85 -17.00
C GLU A 96 -6.25 -11.47 -17.22
N GLY A 97 -6.11 -12.29 -18.28
CA GLY A 97 -4.84 -12.92 -18.65
C GLY A 97 -4.44 -14.15 -17.83
N ARG A 98 -5.16 -14.50 -16.74
CA ARG A 98 -4.90 -15.73 -15.97
C ARG A 98 -6.08 -16.70 -16.04
N LYS A 99 -5.75 -17.97 -16.33
CA LYS A 99 -6.71 -19.07 -16.39
C LYS A 99 -7.21 -19.54 -15.01
N PRO A 100 -6.37 -19.70 -13.98
CA PRO A 100 -6.83 -20.22 -12.69
C PRO A 100 -7.57 -19.16 -11.86
N TRP A 101 -8.48 -19.62 -11.02
CA TRP A 101 -9.04 -18.84 -9.92
C TRP A 101 -7.98 -18.61 -8.85
N ILE A 102 -7.89 -17.40 -8.34
CA ILE A 102 -6.91 -17.03 -7.32
C ILE A 102 -7.65 -16.76 -6.01
N HIS A 103 -7.23 -17.43 -4.95
CA HIS A 103 -7.82 -17.26 -3.63
C HIS A 103 -7.53 -15.85 -3.07
N LEU A 104 -8.49 -15.25 -2.36
CA LEU A 104 -8.35 -13.88 -1.83
C LEU A 104 -7.11 -13.68 -0.93
N SER A 105 -6.62 -14.75 -0.28
CA SER A 105 -5.37 -14.71 0.51
C SER A 105 -4.12 -14.34 -0.29
N ASP A 106 -4.13 -14.64 -1.59
CA ASP A 106 -3.03 -14.37 -2.51
C ASP A 106 -3.25 -13.10 -3.33
N VAL A 107 -4.32 -12.35 -3.05
CA VAL A 107 -4.73 -11.16 -3.79
C VAL A 107 -4.61 -9.93 -2.91
N ARG A 108 -4.09 -8.82 -3.45
CA ARG A 108 -4.06 -7.51 -2.78
C ARG A 108 -4.75 -6.47 -3.65
N LEU A 109 -5.67 -5.69 -3.09
CA LEU A 109 -6.27 -4.58 -3.83
C LEU A 109 -5.22 -3.50 -4.14
N SER A 110 -5.31 -2.94 -5.35
CA SER A 110 -4.48 -1.82 -5.74
C SER A 110 -4.87 -0.57 -4.94
N PRO A 111 -3.91 0.30 -4.56
CA PRO A 111 -4.22 1.57 -3.91
C PRO A 111 -5.08 2.49 -4.79
N ALA A 112 -5.11 2.29 -6.11
CA ALA A 112 -6.05 3.01 -6.98
C ALA A 112 -7.51 2.61 -6.72
N SER A 113 -7.75 1.34 -6.39
CA SER A 113 -9.08 0.78 -6.15
C SER A 113 -9.58 0.96 -4.71
N CYS A 114 -8.76 1.40 -3.75
CA CYS A 114 -9.21 1.71 -2.39
C CYS A 114 -9.98 3.04 -2.27
N HIS A 115 -10.17 3.77 -3.36
CA HIS A 115 -10.96 5.02 -3.41
C HIS A 115 -12.35 4.84 -4.03
N THR A 116 -12.63 3.68 -4.60
CA THR A 116 -13.94 3.39 -5.22
C THR A 116 -14.74 2.55 -4.25
N SER A 117 -15.33 3.19 -3.25
CA SER A 117 -16.38 2.55 -2.45
C SER A 117 -17.51 2.12 -3.42
N PRO A 118 -17.86 0.83 -3.48
CA PRO A 118 -19.04 0.39 -4.20
C PRO A 118 -20.25 0.71 -3.32
N SER A 119 -20.67 1.97 -3.33
CA SER A 119 -21.93 2.41 -2.73
C SER A 119 -22.85 2.91 -3.84
N SER A 120 -23.12 2.06 -4.82
CA SER A 120 -24.28 2.07 -5.70
C SER A 120 -24.07 1.02 -6.78
N GLN A 121 -25.14 0.32 -7.17
CA GLN A 121 -25.22 -0.70 -8.24
C GLN A 121 -24.83 -2.12 -7.75
N GLU A 122 -25.70 -3.14 -7.70
CA GLU A 122 -26.99 -3.38 -8.35
C GLU A 122 -27.85 -4.37 -7.53
N HIS A 123 -29.09 -3.98 -7.21
CA HIS A 123 -30.20 -4.90 -6.94
C HIS A 123 -31.31 -4.53 -7.93
N LEU A 124 -31.18 -5.02 -9.17
CA LEU A 124 -32.26 -5.05 -10.14
C LEU A 124 -32.22 -6.39 -10.87
N GLN A 125 -32.90 -7.35 -10.25
CA GLN A 125 -33.39 -8.59 -10.84
C GLN A 125 -34.60 -8.93 -9.95
N GLN A 126 -35.84 -9.06 -10.38
CA GLN A 126 -36.38 -9.70 -11.57
C GLN A 126 -37.91 -9.51 -11.48
N ASP A 127 -38.60 -9.10 -12.53
CA ASP A 127 -40.01 -9.46 -12.73
C ASP A 127 -40.38 -9.19 -14.20
N LYS A 128 -40.08 -10.18 -15.03
CA LYS A 128 -40.62 -10.33 -16.36
C LYS A 128 -40.92 -11.82 -16.50
N ASP A 129 -42.18 -12.18 -16.33
CA ASP A 129 -42.92 -13.21 -17.08
C ASP A 129 -44.23 -13.54 -16.35
N LYS A 130 -45.32 -12.89 -16.78
CA LYS A 130 -46.68 -13.41 -16.58
C LYS A 130 -47.56 -12.99 -17.75
N ASP A 131 -47.31 -13.61 -18.90
CA ASP A 131 -48.28 -13.69 -19.99
C ASP A 131 -48.77 -15.14 -20.05
N GLU A 132 -49.99 -15.38 -19.58
CA GLU A 132 -50.74 -16.59 -19.94
C GLU A 132 -52.21 -16.22 -20.16
N GLY A 133 -52.57 -16.12 -21.45
CA GLY A 133 -53.78 -16.73 -21.98
C GLY A 133 -55.12 -15.99 -21.81
N GLN A 134 -55.39 -15.02 -22.67
CA GLN A 134 -56.76 -14.82 -23.16
C GLN A 134 -57.14 -15.97 -24.10
N ARG A 135 -58.24 -16.69 -23.80
CA ARG A 135 -58.93 -17.53 -24.79
C ARG A 135 -60.40 -17.08 -24.88
N PRO A 136 -60.92 -16.75 -26.08
CA PRO A 136 -62.31 -16.36 -26.27
C PRO A 136 -63.20 -17.58 -26.51
N SER A 137 -64.45 -17.50 -26.07
CA SER A 137 -65.62 -18.21 -26.63
C SER A 137 -66.89 -17.46 -26.25
#